data_AF-A0A847C2Y5-F1
#
_entry.id   AF-A0A847C2Y5-F1
#
_cell.length_a   1.000
_cell.length_b   1.000
_cell.length_c   1.000
_cell.angle_alpha   90.00
_cell.angle_beta   90.00
_cell.angle_gamma   90.00
#
_symmetry.space_group_name_H-M   'P 1'
#
loop_
_entity.id
_entity.type
_entity.pdbx_description
1 polymer ?
#
loop_
_entity_poly.entity_id
_entity_poly.type
_entity_poly.pdbx_seq_one_letter_code
_entity_poly.pdbx_strand_id
1 'polypeptide(L)'
;EKGLVGGRYSGGAGAKTAITIDSGTPEKVPASDASRYIPQAEPVLTLKQYLEALSFHIKDPDLGIFTPESRRFFRQWLVTDAQQDNEFRRLLRNLPAAEVRIAGERAVIFFPVADRQVAPYFLRRGSEGWMLDFTGMNRWIAFNHKNQWHFKSLDHPYRFGFEHLAFDRHGFPHERPK
;
A
#
# COMPACT_ATOMS: atom_id res chain seq x y z
N GLU A 1 -7.78 -1.30 50.02
CA GLU A 1 -7.41 0.03 49.48
C GLU A 1 -6.13 -0.07 48.66
N LYS A 2 -6.07 0.67 47.53
CA LYS A 2 -4.90 1.05 46.69
C LYS A 2 -4.04 -0.11 46.14
N GLY A 3 -3.97 -0.44 44.85
CA GLY A 3 -4.10 0.33 43.62
C GLY A 3 -2.73 0.75 43.10
N LEU A 4 -2.20 0.11 42.04
CA LEU A 4 -1.64 0.78 40.85
C LEU A 4 -1.23 -0.22 39.74
N VAL A 5 -1.70 0.08 38.52
CA VAL A 5 -1.31 -0.49 37.22
C VAL A 5 0.00 0.13 36.77
N GLY A 6 0.86 -0.63 36.08
CA GLY A 6 2.07 -0.09 35.45
C GLY A 6 2.75 -1.06 34.49
N GLY A 7 2.08 -1.47 33.41
CA GLY A 7 2.69 -2.23 32.32
C GLY A 7 2.79 -1.39 31.05
N ARG A 8 4.03 -1.03 30.64
CA ARG A 8 4.49 -0.58 29.30
C ARG A 8 6.04 -0.74 29.29
N TYR A 9 6.81 -1.01 28.23
CA TYR A 9 6.74 -0.72 26.79
C TYR A 9 7.60 -1.70 25.97
N SER A 10 7.28 -1.74 24.66
CA SER A 10 8.00 -2.28 23.50
C SER A 10 9.52 -2.45 23.57
N GLY A 11 9.98 -3.65 23.22
CA GLY A 11 11.33 -3.90 22.71
C GLY A 11 11.28 -4.13 21.19
N GLY A 12 11.77 -3.15 20.42
CA GLY A 12 11.98 -3.31 18.99
C GLY A 12 13.18 -4.23 18.73
N ALA A 13 12.96 -5.29 17.95
CA ALA A 13 14.03 -6.08 17.37
C ALA A 13 13.87 -6.00 15.84
N GLY A 14 14.64 -5.10 15.23
CA GLY A 14 14.78 -5.00 13.78
C GLY A 14 15.51 -6.23 13.26
N ALA A 15 14.76 -7.26 12.85
CA ALA A 15 15.31 -8.36 12.07
C ALA A 15 15.40 -7.91 10.60
N LYS A 16 16.63 -7.67 10.13
CA LYS A 16 16.92 -7.52 8.69
C LYS A 16 17.01 -8.93 8.09
N THR A 17 15.91 -9.48 7.59
CA THR A 17 15.97 -10.66 6.73
C THR A 17 16.32 -10.21 5.31
N ALA A 18 17.56 -10.48 4.89
CA ALA A 18 17.94 -10.43 3.50
C ALA A 18 17.24 -11.60 2.78
N ILE A 19 16.22 -11.30 1.99
CA ILE A 19 15.60 -12.28 1.10
C ILE A 19 16.23 -12.07 -0.28
N THR A 20 16.98 -13.06 -0.73
CA THR A 20 17.46 -13.17 -2.11
C THR A 20 16.26 -13.43 -3.00
N ILE A 21 15.88 -12.45 -3.83
CA ILE A 21 14.91 -12.66 -4.90
C ILE A 21 15.71 -13.22 -6.08
N ASP A 22 15.65 -14.53 -6.27
CA ASP A 22 16.26 -15.19 -7.43
C ASP A 22 15.55 -14.71 -8.71
N SER A 23 16.35 -14.34 -9.70
CA SER A 23 15.94 -13.73 -10.97
C SER A 23 15.49 -14.76 -12.02
N GLY A 24 14.82 -15.83 -11.59
CA GLY A 24 14.21 -16.83 -12.45
C GLY A 24 12.80 -16.44 -12.88
N THR A 25 12.49 -16.58 -14.17
CA THR A 25 11.12 -16.44 -14.71
C THR A 25 10.19 -17.36 -13.91
N PRO A 26 9.12 -16.84 -13.25
CA PRO A 26 8.27 -17.67 -12.43
C PRO A 26 7.57 -18.72 -13.30
N GLU A 27 7.78 -19.99 -12.96
CA GLU A 27 7.00 -21.11 -13.46
C GLU A 27 5.52 -20.83 -13.18
N LYS A 28 4.66 -21.06 -14.17
CA LYS A 28 3.25 -20.66 -14.16
C LYS A 28 2.51 -21.49 -13.10
N VAL A 29 2.44 -20.97 -11.87
CA VAL A 29 1.67 -21.55 -10.77
C VAL A 29 0.20 -21.68 -11.23
N PRO A 30 -0.45 -22.85 -11.04
CA PRO A 30 -1.84 -23.06 -11.45
C PRO A 30 -2.77 -22.06 -10.74
N ALA A 31 -3.95 -21.84 -11.35
CA ALA A 31 -5.03 -20.95 -10.90
C ALA A 31 -4.89 -20.52 -9.44
N SER A 32 -4.60 -19.23 -9.25
CA SER A 32 -4.27 -18.61 -7.97
C SER A 32 -5.01 -19.25 -6.81
N ASP A 33 -4.28 -19.87 -5.90
CA ASP A 33 -4.84 -20.17 -4.59
C ASP A 33 -5.08 -18.83 -3.88
N ALA A 34 -6.20 -18.17 -4.20
CA ALA A 34 -6.59 -16.87 -3.68
C ALA A 34 -6.60 -16.87 -2.14
N SER A 35 -6.74 -18.06 -1.54
CA SER A 35 -6.66 -18.28 -0.10
C SER A 35 -5.28 -17.98 0.51
N ARG A 36 -4.21 -17.90 -0.28
CA ARG A 36 -2.88 -17.48 0.19
C ARG A 36 -2.76 -15.97 0.40
N TYR A 37 -3.63 -15.18 -0.25
CA TYR A 37 -3.60 -13.72 -0.22
C TYR A 37 -4.49 -13.18 0.90
N ILE A 38 -4.09 -13.38 2.15
CA ILE A 38 -4.86 -12.96 3.33
C ILE A 38 -4.35 -11.64 3.92
N PRO A 39 -5.18 -10.90 4.69
CA PRO A 39 -4.70 -9.75 5.46
C PRO A 39 -3.45 -10.09 6.28
N GLN A 40 -2.51 -9.16 6.38
CA GLN A 40 -1.22 -9.41 7.04
C GLN A 40 -1.08 -8.63 8.35
N ALA A 41 -0.23 -9.11 9.25
CA ALA A 41 0.04 -8.44 10.53
C ALA A 41 0.67 -7.04 10.35
N GLU A 42 1.42 -6.83 9.26
CA GLU A 42 2.12 -5.58 8.96
C GLU A 42 1.72 -5.01 7.59
N PRO A 43 1.56 -3.67 7.45
CA PRO A 43 1.14 -3.06 6.18
C PRO A 43 2.05 -3.44 5.00
N VAL A 44 3.36 -3.44 5.22
CA VAL A 44 4.35 -3.74 4.18
C VAL A 44 4.25 -5.19 3.69
N LEU A 45 3.82 -6.13 4.54
CA LEU A 45 3.62 -7.52 4.15
C LEU A 45 2.39 -7.67 3.24
N THR A 46 1.30 -6.93 3.51
CA THR A 46 0.16 -6.85 2.60
C THR A 46 0.57 -6.32 1.23
N LEU A 47 1.42 -5.28 1.19
CA LEU A 47 1.91 -4.72 -0.07
C LEU A 47 2.84 -5.69 -0.83
N LYS A 48 3.65 -6.48 -0.12
CA LYS A 48 4.48 -7.53 -0.73
C LYS A 48 3.64 -8.66 -1.33
N GLN A 49 2.55 -9.06 -0.67
CA GLN A 49 1.60 -10.02 -1.26
C GLN A 49 0.90 -9.45 -2.49
N TYR A 50 0.56 -8.16 -2.49
CA TYR A 50 0.04 -7.52 -3.69
C TYR A 50 1.07 -7.50 -4.83
N LEU A 51 2.34 -7.22 -4.54
CA LEU A 51 3.42 -7.30 -5.52
C LEU A 51 3.55 -8.71 -6.14
N GLU A 52 3.42 -9.74 -5.31
CA GLU A 52 3.38 -11.14 -5.79
C GLU A 52 2.13 -11.41 -6.64
N ALA A 53 0.94 -10.94 -6.22
CA ALA A 53 -0.28 -11.09 -7.02
C ALA A 53 -0.13 -10.47 -8.42
N LEU A 54 0.53 -9.31 -8.50
CA LEU A 54 0.85 -8.65 -9.77
C LEU A 54 1.83 -9.47 -10.63
N SER A 55 2.86 -10.11 -10.04
CA SER A 55 3.82 -10.92 -10.81
C SER A 55 3.21 -12.17 -11.45
N PHE A 56 2.11 -12.67 -10.89
CA PHE A 56 1.37 -13.81 -11.41
C PHE A 56 0.10 -13.43 -12.19
N HIS A 57 -0.10 -12.14 -12.48
CA HIS A 57 -1.29 -11.59 -13.14
C HIS A 57 -2.62 -12.02 -12.50
N ILE A 58 -2.64 -12.10 -11.16
CA ILE A 58 -3.84 -12.48 -10.42
C ILE A 58 -4.77 -11.28 -10.36
N LYS A 59 -5.98 -11.45 -10.90
CA LYS A 59 -7.00 -10.39 -11.01
C LYS A 59 -8.26 -10.69 -10.20
N ASP A 60 -8.19 -11.69 -9.32
CA ASP A 60 -9.30 -12.03 -8.44
C ASP A 60 -9.66 -10.78 -7.60
N PRO A 61 -10.87 -10.23 -7.73
CA PRO A 61 -11.27 -9.07 -6.93
C PRO A 61 -11.50 -9.43 -5.46
N ASP A 62 -11.57 -10.71 -5.10
CA ASP A 62 -11.93 -11.20 -3.77
C ASP A 62 -10.72 -11.58 -2.89
N LEU A 63 -9.50 -11.23 -3.28
CA LEU A 63 -8.32 -11.46 -2.45
C LEU A 63 -8.49 -10.87 -1.04
N GLY A 64 -8.10 -11.64 -0.04
CA GLY A 64 -8.14 -11.28 1.38
C GLY A 64 -7.40 -9.98 1.68
N ILE A 65 -6.28 -9.73 1.00
CA ILE A 65 -5.48 -8.50 1.09
C ILE A 65 -6.23 -7.22 0.70
N PHE A 66 -7.41 -7.29 0.10
CA PHE A 66 -8.23 -6.12 -0.25
C PHE A 66 -9.32 -5.86 0.80
N THR A 67 -9.54 -4.58 1.10
CA THR A 67 -10.70 -4.16 1.92
C THR A 67 -12.01 -4.56 1.25
N PRO A 68 -13.11 -4.80 2.00
CA PRO A 68 -14.41 -5.12 1.42
C PRO A 68 -14.89 -4.11 0.37
N GLU A 69 -14.60 -2.83 0.58
CA GLU A 69 -14.86 -1.76 -0.39
C GLU A 69 -14.05 -1.96 -1.68
N SER A 70 -12.76 -2.28 -1.58
CA SER A 70 -11.88 -2.48 -2.72
C SER A 70 -12.26 -3.74 -3.52
N ARG A 71 -12.73 -4.80 -2.85
CA ARG A 71 -13.28 -5.98 -3.54
C ARG A 71 -14.49 -5.64 -4.40
N ARG A 72 -15.42 -4.85 -3.84
CA ARG A 72 -16.58 -4.33 -4.60
C ARG A 72 -16.15 -3.46 -5.78
N PHE A 73 -15.14 -2.61 -5.59
CA PHE A 73 -14.58 -1.76 -6.64
C PHE A 73 -13.98 -2.59 -7.79
N PHE A 74 -13.13 -3.58 -7.50
CA PHE A 74 -12.48 -4.39 -8.54
C PHE A 74 -13.43 -5.32 -9.28
N ARG A 75 -14.53 -5.76 -8.67
CA ARG A 75 -15.60 -6.49 -9.39
C ARG A 75 -16.21 -5.70 -10.54
N GLN A 76 -16.12 -4.37 -10.51
CA GLN A 76 -16.67 -3.47 -11.53
C GLN A 76 -15.59 -2.90 -12.46
N TRP A 77 -14.31 -3.17 -12.19
CA TRP A 77 -13.19 -2.57 -12.88
C TRP A 77 -12.31 -3.64 -13.52
N LEU A 78 -12.27 -3.67 -14.86
CA LEU A 78 -11.39 -4.59 -15.59
C LEU A 78 -9.95 -4.07 -15.57
N VAL A 79 -9.06 -4.80 -14.91
CA VAL A 79 -7.61 -4.54 -14.93
C VAL A 79 -6.95 -5.34 -16.05
N THR A 80 -6.17 -4.67 -16.90
CA THR A 80 -5.43 -5.33 -17.99
C THR A 80 -4.07 -5.86 -17.52
N ASP A 81 -3.50 -6.85 -18.22
CA ASP A 81 -2.15 -7.36 -17.91
C ASP A 81 -1.11 -6.25 -18.03
N ALA A 82 -1.23 -5.40 -19.05
CA ALA A 82 -0.35 -4.24 -19.23
C ALA A 82 -0.40 -3.27 -18.04
N GLN A 83 -1.58 -3.07 -17.43
CA GLN A 83 -1.70 -2.27 -16.21
C GLN A 83 -1.01 -2.95 -15.02
N GLN A 84 -1.19 -4.26 -14.84
CA GLN A 84 -0.53 -5.02 -13.77
C GLN A 84 0.99 -5.05 -13.92
N ASP A 85 1.49 -5.25 -15.14
CA ASP A 85 2.91 -5.22 -15.48
C ASP A 85 3.55 -3.87 -15.14
N ASN A 86 2.87 -2.78 -15.50
CA ASN A 86 3.35 -1.44 -15.22
C ASN A 86 3.36 -1.15 -13.72
N GLU A 87 2.32 -1.57 -12.99
CA GLU A 87 2.29 -1.48 -11.53
C GLU A 87 3.38 -2.32 -10.89
N PHE A 88 3.54 -3.59 -11.29
CA PHE A 88 4.54 -4.51 -10.77
C PHE A 88 5.94 -3.91 -10.89
N ARG A 89 6.32 -3.50 -12.11
CA ARG A 89 7.64 -2.92 -12.37
C ARG A 89 7.86 -1.63 -11.58
N ARG A 90 6.83 -0.78 -11.47
CA ARG A 90 6.90 0.46 -10.70
C ARG A 90 7.08 0.18 -9.20
N LEU A 91 6.24 -0.68 -8.64
CA LEU A 91 6.25 -1.01 -7.22
C LEU A 91 7.55 -1.72 -6.83
N LEU A 92 7.98 -2.73 -7.61
CA LEU A 92 9.21 -3.48 -7.36
C LEU A 92 10.44 -2.56 -7.25
N ARG A 93 10.56 -1.59 -8.16
CA ARG A 93 11.69 -0.63 -8.15
C ARG A 93 11.68 0.32 -6.95
N ASN A 94 10.51 0.66 -6.43
CA ASN A 94 10.38 1.70 -5.40
C ASN A 94 10.14 1.16 -4.00
N LEU A 95 9.80 -0.13 -3.85
CA LEU A 95 9.57 -0.77 -2.56
C LEU A 95 10.73 -0.62 -1.56
N PRO A 96 12.02 -0.63 -1.95
CA PRO A 96 13.13 -0.40 -1.00
C PRO A 96 13.14 0.99 -0.37
N ALA A 97 12.54 1.98 -1.03
CA ALA A 97 12.42 3.36 -0.54
C ALA A 97 11.06 3.64 0.12
N ALA A 98 10.24 2.60 0.33
CA ALA A 98 8.93 2.75 0.94
C ALA A 98 9.04 3.06 2.44
N GLU A 99 8.26 4.03 2.88
CA GLU A 99 8.12 4.37 4.30
C GLU A 99 6.68 4.09 4.75
N VAL A 100 6.54 3.55 5.97
CA VAL A 100 5.24 3.17 6.54
C VAL A 100 4.90 4.11 7.68
N ARG A 101 3.69 4.66 7.68
CA ARG A 101 3.12 5.43 8.80
C ARG A 101 1.77 4.85 9.20
N ILE A 102 1.58 4.65 10.50
CA ILE A 102 0.38 4.03 11.08
C ILE A 102 -0.27 5.01 12.07
N ALA A 103 -1.58 5.14 12.00
CA ALA A 103 -2.40 5.84 12.98
C ALA A 103 -3.70 5.08 13.23
N GLY A 104 -3.82 4.47 14.40
CA GLY A 104 -4.96 3.60 14.75
C GLY A 104 -5.14 2.49 13.72
N GLU A 105 -6.34 2.40 13.16
CA GLU A 105 -6.73 1.37 12.18
C GLU A 105 -6.39 1.74 10.72
N ARG A 106 -5.50 2.71 10.51
CA ARG A 106 -5.08 3.19 9.18
C ARG A 106 -3.58 3.20 9.03
N ALA A 107 -3.12 2.87 7.83
CA ALA A 107 -1.72 3.01 7.45
C ALA A 107 -1.58 3.63 6.06
N VAL A 108 -0.44 4.27 5.85
CA VAL A 108 0.00 4.80 4.57
C VAL A 108 1.39 4.22 4.30
N ILE A 109 1.57 3.65 3.11
CA ILE A 109 2.89 3.36 2.57
C ILE A 109 3.16 4.40 1.50
N PHE A 110 4.17 5.23 1.71
CA PHE A 110 4.53 6.30 0.79
C PHE A 110 5.95 6.14 0.28
N PHE A 111 6.26 6.88 -0.77
CA PHE A 111 7.54 6.84 -1.48
C PHE A 111 8.06 8.27 -1.63
N PRO A 112 9.37 8.44 -1.93
CA PRO A 112 9.93 9.75 -2.23
C PRO A 112 9.11 10.51 -3.29
N VAL A 113 8.90 11.81 -3.07
CA VAL A 113 7.98 12.63 -3.88
C VAL A 113 8.68 13.47 -4.94
N ALA A 114 9.98 13.29 -5.17
CA ALA A 114 10.75 14.03 -6.17
C ALA A 114 10.06 14.00 -7.56
N ASP A 115 9.70 12.81 -8.04
CA ASP A 115 9.14 12.64 -9.39
C ASP A 115 7.62 12.42 -9.39
N ARG A 116 7.03 12.13 -8.22
CA ARG A 116 5.60 11.88 -7.99
C ARG A 116 5.01 10.77 -8.87
N GLN A 117 5.83 9.84 -9.36
CA GLN A 117 5.38 8.77 -10.26
C GLN A 117 4.76 7.56 -9.53
N VAL A 118 4.98 7.47 -8.22
CA VAL A 118 4.51 6.37 -7.38
C VAL A 118 3.56 6.92 -6.35
N ALA A 119 2.27 6.65 -6.53
CA ALA A 119 1.25 7.02 -5.55
C ALA A 119 1.45 6.24 -4.25
N PRO A 120 1.06 6.83 -3.11
CA PRO A 120 1.07 6.11 -1.85
C PRO A 120 -0.04 5.04 -1.84
N TYR A 121 0.18 3.96 -1.09
CA TYR A 121 -0.81 2.94 -0.83
C TYR A 121 -1.51 3.21 0.50
N PHE A 122 -2.84 3.13 0.49
CA PHE A 122 -3.66 3.26 1.67
C PHE A 122 -4.05 1.89 2.19
N LEU A 123 -4.02 1.73 3.52
CA LEU A 123 -4.41 0.48 4.17
C LEU A 123 -5.33 0.72 5.36
N ARG A 124 -6.22 -0.24 5.57
CA ARG A 124 -7.09 -0.32 6.75
C ARG A 124 -6.83 -1.63 7.48
N ARG A 125 -6.82 -1.57 8.80
CA ARG A 125 -6.79 -2.76 9.64
C ARG A 125 -8.21 -3.31 9.80
N GLY A 126 -8.36 -4.61 9.53
CA GLY A 126 -9.54 -5.40 9.86
C GLY A 126 -9.21 -6.37 10.99
N SER A 127 -10.18 -7.23 11.34
CA SER A 127 -10.02 -8.24 12.39
C SER A 127 -8.87 -9.22 12.14
N GLU A 128 -8.56 -9.49 10.87
CA GLU A 128 -7.54 -10.47 10.46
C GLU A 128 -6.19 -9.84 10.08
N GLY A 129 -6.10 -8.50 10.01
CA GLY A 129 -4.88 -7.80 9.64
C GLY A 129 -5.09 -6.61 8.71
N TRP A 130 -4.00 -6.13 8.13
CA TRP A 130 -3.96 -5.00 7.20
C TRP A 130 -4.39 -5.40 5.80
N MET A 131 -5.24 -4.56 5.22
CA MET A 131 -5.79 -4.69 3.88
C MET A 131 -5.58 -3.41 3.08
N LEU A 132 -5.38 -3.52 1.77
CA LEU A 132 -5.27 -2.42 0.82
C LEU A 132 -6.63 -1.77 0.55
N ASP A 133 -6.63 -0.44 0.57
CA ASP A 133 -7.78 0.43 0.34
C ASP A 133 -7.65 1.15 -1.01
N PHE A 134 -7.77 0.39 -2.10
CA PHE A 134 -7.78 0.92 -3.46
C PHE A 134 -8.99 1.82 -3.72
N THR A 135 -10.13 1.57 -3.08
CA THR A 135 -11.27 2.49 -3.16
C THR A 135 -10.89 3.85 -2.58
N GLY A 136 -10.20 3.89 -1.45
CA GLY A 136 -9.64 5.11 -0.89
C GLY A 136 -8.63 5.77 -1.83
N MET A 137 -7.68 5.00 -2.36
CA MET A 137 -6.70 5.51 -3.33
C MET A 137 -7.41 6.14 -4.53
N ASN A 138 -8.36 5.45 -5.14
CA ASN A 138 -9.13 5.95 -6.28
C ASN A 138 -9.95 7.21 -5.92
N ARG A 139 -10.54 7.25 -4.72
CA ARG A 139 -11.34 8.39 -4.25
C ARG A 139 -10.51 9.66 -4.09
N TRP A 140 -9.30 9.58 -3.56
CA TRP A 140 -8.53 10.77 -3.17
C TRP A 140 -7.31 11.06 -4.03
N ILE A 141 -6.77 10.09 -4.75
CA ILE A 141 -5.59 10.27 -5.61
C ILE A 141 -6.04 10.40 -7.07
N ALA A 142 -5.43 11.33 -7.77
CA ALA A 142 -5.51 11.50 -9.22
C ALA A 142 -4.10 11.55 -9.81
N PHE A 143 -4.04 11.39 -11.14
CA PHE A 143 -2.80 11.51 -11.91
C PHE A 143 -3.00 12.54 -13.02
N ASN A 144 -1.98 13.35 -13.27
CA ASN A 144 -1.96 14.27 -14.41
C ASN A 144 -1.47 13.58 -15.70
N HIS A 145 -1.37 14.33 -16.80
CA HIS A 145 -0.86 13.83 -18.09
C HIS A 145 0.60 13.36 -18.07
N LYS A 146 1.37 13.72 -17.03
CA LYS A 146 2.75 13.24 -16.79
C LYS A 146 2.79 12.06 -15.82
N ASN A 147 1.64 11.46 -15.51
CA ASN A 147 1.50 10.37 -14.53
C ASN A 147 2.03 10.74 -13.13
N GLN A 148 1.96 12.03 -12.77
CA GLN A 148 2.30 12.51 -11.44
C GLN A 148 1.06 12.49 -10.56
N TRP A 149 1.17 11.84 -9.40
CA TRP A 149 0.07 11.77 -8.47
C TRP A 149 -0.12 13.09 -7.73
N HIS A 150 -1.39 13.40 -7.44
CA HIS A 150 -1.79 14.50 -6.58
C HIS A 150 -3.04 14.11 -5.80
N PHE A 151 -3.31 14.80 -4.70
CA PHE A 151 -4.58 14.66 -4.01
C PHE A 151 -5.67 15.52 -4.67
N LYS A 152 -6.85 14.93 -4.84
CA LYS A 152 -8.08 15.62 -5.27
C LYS A 152 -8.61 16.54 -4.16
N SER A 153 -8.39 16.16 -2.91
CA SER A 153 -8.70 16.92 -1.69
C SER A 153 -7.73 16.49 -0.60
N LEU A 154 -7.34 17.42 0.29
CA LEU A 154 -6.53 17.14 1.48
C LEU A 154 -7.37 16.74 2.70
N ASP A 155 -8.70 16.87 2.61
CA ASP A 155 -9.65 16.37 3.61
C ASP A 155 -9.92 14.88 3.36
N HIS A 156 -9.04 14.05 3.92
CA HIS A 156 -9.16 12.61 3.86
C HIS A 156 -8.50 11.95 5.07
N PRO A 157 -8.97 10.77 5.48
CA PRO A 157 -8.55 10.15 6.74
C PRO A 157 -7.12 9.59 6.73
N TYR A 158 -6.41 9.71 5.61
CA TYR A 158 -5.00 9.31 5.46
C TYR A 158 -4.03 10.51 5.53
N ARG A 159 -4.54 11.73 5.81
CA ARG A 159 -3.73 12.96 5.84
C ARG A 159 -2.55 12.90 6.80
N PHE A 160 -2.69 12.17 7.90
CA PHE A 160 -1.64 11.93 8.91
C PHE A 160 -0.34 11.38 8.30
N GLY A 161 -0.44 10.56 7.24
CA GLY A 161 0.72 9.97 6.57
C GLY A 161 1.62 11.00 5.87
N PHE A 162 1.11 12.21 5.65
CA PHE A 162 1.76 13.21 4.79
C PHE A 162 2.06 14.52 5.52
N GLU A 163 2.07 14.55 6.85
CA GLU A 163 2.30 15.79 7.63
C GLU A 163 3.69 16.39 7.40
N HIS A 164 4.66 15.57 7.00
CA HIS A 164 6.02 15.95 6.63
C HIS A 164 6.13 16.61 5.25
N LEU A 165 5.07 16.56 4.43
CA LEU A 165 5.05 17.15 3.09
C LEU A 165 4.31 18.49 3.10
N ALA A 166 4.63 19.32 2.11
CA ALA A 166 3.81 20.44 1.69
C ALA A 166 2.96 20.02 0.48
N PHE A 167 1.82 20.66 0.29
CA PHE A 167 0.96 20.45 -0.87
C PHE A 167 0.69 21.79 -1.53
N ASP A 168 0.82 21.86 -2.84
CA ASP A 168 0.43 23.07 -3.57
C ASP A 168 -1.10 23.17 -3.73
N ARG A 169 -1.55 24.27 -4.35
CA ARG A 169 -2.99 24.54 -4.59
C ARG A 169 -3.68 23.50 -5.48
N HIS A 170 -2.93 22.64 -6.18
CA HIS A 170 -3.45 21.57 -7.03
C HIS A 170 -3.32 20.19 -6.37
N GLY A 171 -2.84 20.14 -5.11
CA GLY A 171 -2.69 18.93 -4.33
C GLY A 171 -1.44 18.12 -4.66
N PHE A 172 -0.47 18.66 -5.40
CA PHE A 172 0.79 17.96 -5.62
C PHE A 172 1.66 18.02 -4.36
N PRO A 173 2.25 16.90 -3.95
CA PRO A 173 3.16 16.85 -2.81
C PRO A 173 4.52 17.47 -3.16
N HIS A 174 5.12 18.16 -2.20
CA HIS A 174 6.48 18.68 -2.25
C HIS A 174 7.17 18.38 -0.93
N GLU A 175 8.49 18.12 -0.98
CA GLU A 175 9.29 18.08 0.23
C GLU A 175 9.22 19.45 0.93
N ARG A 176 9.08 19.45 2.26
CA ARG A 176 9.22 20.70 3.00
C ARG A 176 10.68 21.14 2.95
N PRO A 177 10.98 22.39 2.59
CA PRO A 177 12.33 22.90 2.76
C PRO A 177 12.73 22.75 4.23
N LYS A 178 13.97 22.28 4.45
CA LYS A 178 14.57 22.18 5.77
C LYS A 178 14.76 23.56 6.39
#